data_AF-A0A2E5PQ85-F1
#
_entry.id   AF-A0A2E5PQ85-F1
#
_cell.length_a   1.000
_cell.length_b   1.000
_cell.length_c   1.000
_cell.angle_alpha   90.00
_cell.angle_beta   90.00
_cell.angle_gamma   90.00
#
_symmetry.space_group_name_H-M   'P 1'
#
loop_
_entity.id
_entity.type
_entity.pdbx_description
1 polymer ?
#
loop_
_entity_poly.entity_id
_entity_poly.type
_entity_poly.pdbx_seq_one_letter_code
_entity_poly.pdbx_strand_id
1 'polypeptide(L)'
;MDSGTEPVAMIRMVFGRGPTAFVALAAALLAWTVVRDRRARLVLLAAPVAALGLFGAPGAFDLLNEVGEADAIAWRMLWVMPVPAMVGLILTARRSGFGAAPVVLPAVVLAVVLVAGTPITSSANRGTEIVWPPAVDLPRPEVDAARVLVDLALERRVANGVLVAGPVDVDFAVSVLSTEVKTTNPRSAYLRGRHVDASFGAEHRRVLSHALTYGYAEWGADAVADALQSLRPDVVCSGSATGGIEVETVLAEVGYQIVAETEVCRLWVSPG
;
A
#
# COMPACT_ATOMS: atom_id res chain seq x y z
N MET A 1 4.34 1.10 -5.62
CA MET A 1 4.29 2.50 -5.14
C MET A 1 5.61 3.13 -5.56
N ASP A 2 5.59 3.93 -6.63
CA ASP A 2 6.78 4.69 -7.04
C ASP A 2 7.15 5.67 -5.93
N SER A 3 8.42 5.60 -5.48
CA SER A 3 8.97 6.43 -4.41
C SER A 3 9.24 7.89 -4.83
N GLY A 4 8.71 8.33 -5.97
CA GLY A 4 8.71 9.72 -6.41
C GLY A 4 7.74 10.64 -5.66
N THR A 5 7.37 10.33 -4.41
CA THR A 5 6.46 11.17 -3.63
C THR A 5 7.17 12.47 -3.25
N GLU A 6 6.87 13.55 -3.97
CA GLU A 6 7.22 14.91 -3.56
C GLU A 6 6.90 15.10 -2.06
N PRO A 7 7.77 15.73 -1.25
CA PRO A 7 7.55 15.94 0.19
C PRO A 7 6.18 16.57 0.50
N VAL A 8 5.70 17.40 -0.42
CA VAL A 8 4.38 18.05 -0.38
C VAL A 8 3.23 17.03 -0.54
N ALA A 9 3.39 15.98 -1.35
CA ALA A 9 2.41 14.91 -1.49
C ALA A 9 2.27 14.10 -0.19
N MET A 10 3.38 13.89 0.52
CA MET A 10 3.39 13.25 1.84
C MET A 10 2.67 14.11 2.89
N ILE A 11 3.00 15.40 2.99
CA ILE A 11 2.31 16.34 3.91
C ILE A 11 0.81 16.42 3.60
N ARG A 12 0.43 16.42 2.32
CA ARG A 12 -0.99 16.43 1.89
C ARG A 12 -1.71 15.10 2.10
N MET A 13 -1.00 13.98 1.98
CA MET A 13 -1.50 12.67 2.38
C MET A 13 -1.74 12.64 3.88
N VAL A 14 -0.86 13.30 4.63
CA VAL A 14 -0.81 13.18 6.07
C VAL A 14 -1.84 14.10 6.75
N PHE A 15 -1.80 15.38 6.41
CA PHE A 15 -2.63 16.41 7.02
C PHE A 15 -3.87 16.74 6.18
N GLY A 16 -4.06 16.06 5.05
CA GLY A 16 -5.08 16.38 4.07
C GLY A 16 -4.74 17.61 3.23
N ARG A 17 -5.73 18.10 2.47
CA ARG A 17 -5.66 19.39 1.76
C ARG A 17 -6.61 20.39 2.41
N GLY A 18 -6.24 21.67 2.40
CA GLY A 18 -7.10 22.76 2.88
C GLY A 18 -6.83 23.20 4.33
N PRO A 19 -7.76 23.95 4.96
CA PRO A 19 -7.53 24.65 6.22
C PRO A 19 -7.27 23.74 7.42
N THR A 20 -7.74 22.50 7.38
CA THR A 20 -7.49 21.46 8.40
C THR A 20 -6.00 21.12 8.52
N ALA A 21 -5.30 21.05 7.38
CA ALA A 21 -3.86 20.82 7.35
C ALA A 21 -3.09 21.96 8.03
N PHE A 22 -3.50 23.20 7.79
CA PHE A 22 -2.92 24.38 8.42
C PHE A 22 -3.13 24.39 9.93
N VAL A 23 -4.31 23.98 10.42
CA VAL A 23 -4.57 23.91 11.87
C VAL A 23 -3.69 22.87 12.54
N ALA A 24 -3.55 21.68 11.95
CA ALA A 24 -2.69 20.62 12.48
C ALA A 24 -1.21 21.03 12.51
N LEU A 25 -0.72 21.65 11.42
CA LEU A 25 0.64 22.21 11.34
C LEU A 25 0.85 23.35 12.34
N ALA A 26 -0.09 24.28 12.46
CA ALA A 26 -0.01 25.38 13.42
C ALA A 26 -0.01 24.86 14.85
N ALA A 27 -0.85 23.88 15.19
CA ALA A 27 -0.86 23.25 16.51
C ALA A 27 0.48 22.55 16.82
N ALA A 28 1.03 21.80 15.86
CA ALA A 28 2.33 21.15 16.01
C ALA A 28 3.47 22.17 16.21
N LEU A 29 3.46 23.27 15.45
CA LEU A 29 4.50 24.30 15.52
C LEU A 29 4.35 25.24 16.72
N LEU A 30 3.17 25.34 17.34
CA LEU A 30 2.89 26.27 18.43
C LEU A 30 2.74 25.59 19.81
N ALA A 31 2.73 24.26 19.89
CA ALA A 31 2.56 23.54 21.17
C ALA A 31 3.61 23.89 22.23
N TRP A 32 4.85 24.18 21.82
CA TRP A 32 5.93 24.61 22.73
C TRP A 32 5.60 25.91 23.48
N THR A 33 4.79 26.80 22.89
CA THR A 33 4.45 28.11 23.49
C THR A 33 3.62 27.96 24.77
N VAL A 34 3.01 26.78 24.97
CA VAL A 34 2.06 26.50 26.05
C VAL A 34 2.75 25.89 27.27
N VAL A 35 3.89 25.23 27.08
CA VAL A 35 4.65 24.60 28.16
C VAL A 35 5.49 25.66 28.89
N ARG A 36 5.63 25.59 30.22
CA ARG A 36 6.45 26.54 31.01
C ARG A 36 7.90 26.07 31.17
N ASP A 37 8.12 24.77 31.28
CA ASP A 37 9.45 24.21 31.47
C ASP A 37 10.30 24.34 30.21
N ARG A 38 11.55 24.80 30.39
CA ARG A 38 12.48 25.09 29.28
C ARG A 38 12.96 23.81 28.60
N ARG A 39 13.15 22.72 29.34
CA ARG A 39 13.60 21.43 28.77
C ARG A 39 12.49 20.79 27.97
N ALA A 40 11.27 20.77 28.50
CA ALA A 40 10.10 20.28 27.78
C ALA A 40 9.77 21.12 26.53
N ARG A 41 9.96 22.46 26.57
CA ARG A 41 9.89 23.31 25.37
C ARG A 41 10.88 22.91 24.27
N LEU A 42 12.13 22.64 24.66
CA LEU A 42 13.16 22.25 23.71
C LEU A 42 12.87 20.89 23.09
N VAL A 43 12.37 19.93 23.86
CA VAL A 43 11.95 18.62 23.33
C VAL A 43 10.77 18.76 22.36
N LEU A 44 9.78 19.59 22.70
CA LEU A 44 8.61 19.85 21.85
C LEU A 44 8.91 20.69 20.60
N LEU A 45 10.04 21.39 20.55
CA LEU A 45 10.54 22.06 19.35
C LEU A 45 11.43 21.13 18.52
N ALA A 46 12.35 20.41 19.17
CA ALA A 46 13.32 19.58 18.50
C ALA A 46 12.68 18.36 17.85
N ALA A 47 11.68 17.72 18.48
CA ALA A 47 11.06 16.51 17.93
C ALA A 47 10.28 16.77 16.63
N PRO A 48 9.40 17.80 16.52
CA PRO A 48 8.75 18.12 15.25
C PRO A 48 9.72 18.62 14.20
N VAL A 49 10.72 19.42 14.55
CA VAL A 49 11.73 19.92 13.59
C VAL A 49 12.59 18.78 13.07
N ALA A 50 13.02 17.86 13.94
CA ALA A 50 13.78 16.67 13.53
C ALA A 50 12.92 15.72 12.71
N ALA A 51 11.66 15.46 13.10
CA ALA A 51 10.76 14.59 12.35
C ALA A 51 10.38 15.21 10.99
N LEU A 52 9.89 16.44 10.94
CA LEU A 52 9.52 17.13 9.70
C LEU A 52 10.75 17.41 8.83
N GLY A 53 11.92 17.66 9.43
CA GLY A 53 13.18 17.84 8.70
C GLY A 53 13.66 16.53 8.09
N LEU A 54 13.65 15.43 8.86
CA LEU A 54 14.06 14.11 8.39
C LEU A 54 13.09 13.56 7.35
N PHE A 55 11.78 13.59 7.60
CA PHE A 55 10.77 13.08 6.67
C PHE A 55 10.44 14.06 5.53
N GLY A 56 10.76 15.35 5.68
CA GLY A 56 10.59 16.35 4.62
C GLY A 56 11.80 16.46 3.69
N ALA A 57 12.94 15.85 4.05
CA ALA A 57 14.15 15.86 3.23
C ALA A 57 13.99 14.94 2.00
N PRO A 58 14.31 15.42 0.78
CA PRO A 58 14.35 14.59 -0.41
C PRO A 58 15.25 13.36 -0.21
N GLY A 59 14.78 12.16 -0.56
CA GLY A 59 15.55 10.90 -0.47
C GLY A 59 15.59 10.23 0.92
N ALA A 60 15.02 10.84 1.96
CA ALA A 60 15.02 10.23 3.30
C ALA A 60 14.18 8.94 3.39
N PHE A 61 13.09 8.86 2.62
CA PHE A 61 12.26 7.67 2.55
C PHE A 61 12.93 6.54 1.75
N ASP A 62 13.74 6.85 0.73
CA ASP A 62 14.50 5.84 0.00
C ASP A 62 15.56 5.20 0.91
N LEU A 63 16.28 5.99 1.72
CA LEU A 63 17.19 5.50 2.75
C LEU A 63 16.48 4.64 3.81
N LEU A 64 15.30 5.04 4.28
CA LEU A 64 14.51 4.26 5.23
C LEU A 64 13.95 2.96 4.62
N ASN A 65 13.68 2.97 3.33
CA ASN A 65 13.25 1.79 2.57
C ASN A 65 14.41 0.82 2.35
N GLU A 66 15.60 1.31 2.00
CA GLU A 66 16.82 0.50 1.84
C GLU A 66 17.27 -0.15 3.15
N VAL A 67 17.16 0.56 4.28
CA VAL A 67 17.66 0.09 5.58
C VAL A 67 16.67 -0.85 6.29
N GLY A 68 15.38 -0.83 5.97
CA GLY A 68 14.43 -1.70 6.68
C GLY A 68 12.98 -1.70 6.22
N GLU A 69 12.69 -1.36 4.96
CA GLU A 69 11.31 -1.32 4.42
C GLU A 69 10.35 -0.53 5.33
N ALA A 70 10.87 0.51 5.98
CA ALA A 70 10.17 1.25 7.02
C ALA A 70 9.26 2.35 6.44
N ASP A 71 9.18 2.49 5.12
CA ASP A 71 8.39 3.50 4.43
C ASP A 71 6.92 3.48 4.86
N ALA A 72 6.34 2.29 5.02
CA ALA A 72 4.97 2.07 5.43
C ALA A 72 4.72 2.42 6.90
N ILE A 73 5.72 2.49 7.76
CA ILE A 73 5.58 2.78 9.20
C ILE A 73 6.05 4.21 9.51
N ALA A 74 7.03 4.71 8.76
CA ALA A 74 7.68 6.01 8.95
C ALA A 74 6.69 7.18 8.92
N TRP A 75 5.82 7.23 7.90
CA TRP A 75 4.75 8.25 7.84
C TRP A 75 3.75 8.10 9.01
N ARG A 76 3.52 6.88 9.51
CA ARG A 76 2.64 6.64 10.67
C ARG A 76 3.21 7.20 11.97
N MET A 77 4.54 7.21 12.11
CA MET A 77 5.20 7.78 13.29
C MET A 77 5.06 9.31 13.36
N LEU A 78 4.84 9.98 12.22
CA LEU A 78 4.69 11.43 12.14
C LEU A 78 3.43 11.95 12.86
N TRP A 79 2.36 11.15 12.97
CA TRP A 79 1.11 11.54 13.66
C TRP A 79 0.69 10.64 14.81
N VAL A 80 1.21 9.42 14.97
CA VAL A 80 0.76 8.58 16.10
C VAL A 80 1.27 9.18 17.41
N MET A 81 2.45 9.80 17.42
CA MET A 81 3.10 10.21 18.67
C MET A 81 3.13 11.72 18.93
N PRO A 82 3.60 12.59 18.02
CA PRO A 82 3.77 14.00 18.39
C PRO A 82 2.45 14.79 18.27
N VAL A 83 1.66 14.59 17.21
CA VAL A 83 0.50 15.45 16.90
C VAL A 83 -0.64 15.35 17.94
N PRO A 84 -1.13 14.16 18.34
CA PRO A 84 -2.18 14.03 19.35
C PRO A 84 -1.74 14.54 20.73
N ALA A 85 -0.48 14.29 21.11
CA ALA A 85 0.08 14.77 22.38
C ALA A 85 0.17 16.31 22.40
N MET A 86 0.60 16.92 21.29
CA MET A 86 0.67 18.38 21.14
C MET A 86 -0.72 19.03 21.10
N VAL A 87 -1.68 18.43 20.40
CA VAL A 87 -3.09 18.86 20.42
C VAL A 87 -3.64 18.76 21.84
N GLY A 88 -3.50 17.60 22.50
CA GLY A 88 -3.94 17.38 23.88
C GLY A 88 -3.32 18.38 24.86
N LEU A 89 -2.04 18.70 24.72
CA LEU A 89 -1.36 19.73 25.52
C LEU A 89 -1.96 21.13 25.32
N ILE A 90 -2.26 21.53 24.07
CA ILE A 90 -2.91 22.83 23.80
C ILE A 90 -4.32 22.88 24.39
N LEU A 91 -5.09 21.79 24.27
CA LEU A 91 -6.48 21.73 24.73
C LEU A 91 -6.62 21.66 26.25
N THR A 92 -5.67 21.03 26.93
CA THR A 92 -5.73 20.81 28.39
C THR A 92 -4.94 21.85 29.20
N ALA A 93 -4.13 22.68 28.54
CA ALA A 93 -3.36 23.70 29.23
C ALA A 93 -4.26 24.79 29.83
N ARG A 94 -4.53 24.67 31.13
CA ARG A 94 -5.09 25.75 31.94
C ARG A 94 -4.03 26.85 32.14
N ARG A 95 -4.06 27.88 31.29
CA ARG A 95 -3.44 29.17 31.64
C ARG A 95 -4.41 29.95 32.52
N SER A 96 -4.02 30.22 33.77
CA SER A 96 -4.65 31.24 34.61
C SER A 96 -4.60 32.59 33.88
N GLY A 97 -5.74 33.07 33.38
CA GLY A 97 -5.86 34.32 32.60
C GLY A 97 -6.65 34.20 31.29
N PHE A 98 -6.92 32.99 30.80
CA PHE A 98 -7.80 32.78 29.63
C PHE A 98 -9.10 32.09 30.07
N GLY A 99 -10.16 32.87 30.33
CA GLY A 99 -11.51 32.32 30.54
C GLY A 99 -12.07 31.72 29.25
N ALA A 100 -12.87 30.64 29.33
CA ALA A 100 -13.61 29.88 28.28
C ALA A 100 -12.91 29.49 26.93
N ALA A 101 -11.91 30.25 26.50
CA ALA A 101 -11.07 30.09 25.32
C ALA A 101 -10.50 28.68 25.10
N PRO A 102 -10.09 27.88 26.11
CA PRO A 102 -9.57 26.54 25.86
C PRO A 102 -10.62 25.55 25.32
N VAL A 103 -11.93 25.84 25.45
CA VAL A 103 -13.02 25.00 24.88
C VAL A 103 -13.51 25.56 23.54
N VAL A 104 -13.48 26.88 23.38
CA VAL A 104 -13.95 27.54 22.14
C VAL A 104 -13.07 27.17 20.95
N LEU A 105 -11.75 27.12 21.13
CA LEU A 105 -10.83 26.82 20.03
C LEU A 105 -11.03 25.40 19.43
N PRO A 106 -11.04 24.29 20.21
CA PRO A 106 -11.34 22.97 19.65
C PRO A 106 -12.75 22.88 19.04
N ALA A 107 -13.74 23.56 19.62
CA ALA A 107 -15.09 23.58 19.07
C ALA A 107 -15.14 24.31 17.71
N VAL A 108 -14.43 25.43 17.57
CA VAL A 108 -14.29 26.15 16.30
C VAL A 108 -13.50 25.31 15.29
N VAL A 109 -12.41 24.65 15.70
CA VAL A 109 -11.65 23.75 14.82
C VAL A 109 -12.52 22.60 14.34
N LEU A 110 -13.28 21.95 15.24
CA LEU A 110 -14.21 20.88 14.89
C LEU A 110 -15.30 21.39 13.94
N ALA A 111 -15.87 22.58 14.19
CA ALA A 111 -16.85 23.20 13.30
C ALA A 111 -16.26 23.49 11.91
N VAL A 112 -15.02 23.99 11.83
CA VAL A 112 -14.30 24.21 10.57
C VAL A 112 -14.01 22.89 9.87
N VAL A 113 -13.62 21.83 10.58
CA VAL A 113 -13.41 20.48 10.00
C VAL A 113 -14.73 19.91 9.47
N LEU A 114 -15.83 20.08 10.19
CA LEU A 114 -17.15 19.60 9.75
C LEU A 114 -17.68 20.36 8.52
N VAL A 115 -17.36 21.65 8.39
CA VAL A 115 -17.82 22.50 7.27
C VAL A 115 -16.90 22.43 6.06
N ALA A 116 -15.58 22.37 6.27
CA ALA A 116 -14.57 22.48 5.21
C ALA A 116 -13.77 21.18 4.98
N GLY A 117 -13.87 20.18 5.86
CA GLY A 117 -13.23 18.89 5.68
C GLY A 117 -13.95 18.05 4.64
N THR A 118 -13.19 17.34 3.82
CA THR A 118 -13.73 16.31 2.92
C THR A 118 -13.83 15.00 3.69
N PRO A 119 -15.03 14.42 3.86
CA PRO A 119 -15.20 13.12 4.50
C PRO A 119 -14.31 12.06 3.84
N ILE A 120 -13.81 11.10 4.61
CA ILE A 120 -12.98 10.01 4.07
C ILE A 120 -13.73 9.20 2.99
N THR A 121 -15.05 9.18 3.09
CA THR A 121 -16.00 8.49 2.21
C THR A 121 -16.50 9.35 1.04
N SER A 122 -15.98 10.58 0.89
CA SER A 122 -16.38 11.50 -0.18
C SER A 122 -15.56 11.26 -1.44
N SER A 123 -16.20 11.26 -2.61
CA SER A 123 -15.52 11.13 -3.90
C SER A 123 -14.48 12.25 -4.16
N ALA A 124 -14.62 13.40 -3.49
CA ALA A 124 -13.61 14.46 -3.50
C ALA A 124 -12.28 14.06 -2.81
N ASN A 125 -12.31 13.02 -1.97
CA ASN A 125 -11.14 12.45 -1.33
C ASN A 125 -10.53 11.36 -2.22
N ARG A 126 -9.69 11.76 -3.18
CA ARG A 126 -8.95 10.83 -4.07
C ARG A 126 -9.85 9.84 -4.84
N GLY A 127 -11.10 10.21 -5.11
CA GLY A 127 -12.04 9.34 -5.81
C GLY A 127 -12.69 8.26 -4.93
N THR A 128 -12.50 8.29 -3.60
CA THR A 128 -13.13 7.33 -2.69
C THR A 128 -14.64 7.58 -2.63
N GLU A 129 -15.43 6.75 -3.30
CA GLU A 129 -16.88 6.86 -3.32
C GLU A 129 -17.53 5.67 -2.63
N ILE A 130 -18.47 5.93 -1.71
CA ILE A 130 -19.39 4.88 -1.26
C ILE A 130 -20.39 4.66 -2.39
N VAL A 131 -20.21 3.57 -3.11
CA VAL A 131 -21.09 3.17 -4.20
C VAL A 131 -22.05 2.08 -3.75
N TRP A 132 -23.25 2.11 -4.33
CA TRP A 132 -24.21 1.00 -4.28
C TRP A 132 -24.46 0.50 -5.71
N PRO A 133 -24.35 -0.82 -5.98
CA PRO A 133 -24.02 -1.91 -5.05
C PRO A 133 -22.60 -1.80 -4.47
N PRO A 134 -22.32 -2.42 -3.31
CA PRO A 134 -21.00 -2.34 -2.68
C PRO A 134 -19.91 -2.80 -3.64
N ALA A 135 -18.86 -2.00 -3.79
CA ALA A 135 -17.71 -2.33 -4.61
C ALA A 135 -16.43 -2.37 -3.75
N VAL A 136 -15.49 -3.19 -4.18
CA VAL A 136 -14.14 -3.23 -3.60
C VAL A 136 -13.34 -2.02 -4.08
N ASP A 137 -12.64 -1.37 -3.15
CA ASP A 137 -11.71 -0.27 -3.43
C ASP A 137 -10.37 -0.84 -3.93
N LEU A 138 -10.40 -1.34 -5.17
CA LEU A 138 -9.26 -1.87 -5.88
C LEU A 138 -9.13 -1.19 -7.24
N PRO A 139 -7.90 -0.96 -7.73
CA PRO A 139 -7.69 -0.38 -9.04
C PRO A 139 -8.29 -1.25 -10.14
N ARG A 140 -8.81 -0.57 -11.16
CA ARG A 140 -9.16 -1.15 -12.45
C ARG A 140 -8.05 -0.81 -13.43
N PRO A 141 -7.72 -1.71 -14.35
CA PRO A 141 -8.47 -2.93 -14.73
C PRO A 141 -8.12 -4.22 -13.96
N GLU A 142 -7.22 -4.18 -12.97
CA GLU A 142 -6.66 -5.38 -12.32
C GLU A 142 -7.69 -6.21 -11.56
N VAL A 143 -8.67 -5.57 -10.91
CA VAL A 143 -9.77 -6.27 -10.21
C VAL A 143 -10.66 -7.05 -11.18
N ASP A 144 -10.86 -6.57 -12.41
CA ASP A 144 -11.70 -7.24 -13.39
C ASP A 144 -10.97 -8.47 -13.95
N ALA A 145 -9.67 -8.37 -14.21
CA ALA A 145 -8.84 -9.52 -14.57
C ALA A 145 -8.76 -10.56 -13.45
N ALA A 146 -8.64 -10.11 -12.19
CA ALA A 146 -8.62 -11.00 -11.02
C ALA A 146 -9.92 -11.80 -10.86
N ARG A 147 -11.10 -11.21 -11.18
CA ARG A 147 -12.38 -11.95 -11.18
C ARG A 147 -12.38 -13.07 -12.21
N VAL A 148 -11.98 -12.78 -13.45
CA VAL A 148 -11.91 -13.80 -14.52
C VAL A 148 -10.92 -14.90 -14.13
N LEU A 149 -9.77 -14.54 -13.54
CA LEU A 149 -8.78 -15.50 -13.07
C LEU A 149 -9.34 -16.41 -11.96
N VAL A 150 -10.10 -15.87 -11.00
CA VAL A 150 -10.78 -16.63 -9.94
C VAL A 150 -11.85 -17.56 -10.52
N ASP A 151 -12.70 -17.07 -11.42
CA ASP A 151 -13.78 -17.87 -12.00
C ASP A 151 -13.21 -19.06 -12.77
N LEU A 152 -12.18 -18.83 -13.60
CA LEU A 152 -11.49 -19.87 -14.35
C LEU A 152 -10.80 -20.91 -13.44
N ALA A 153 -10.20 -20.44 -12.34
CA ALA A 153 -9.61 -21.30 -11.32
C ALA A 153 -10.66 -22.20 -10.65
N LEU A 154 -11.82 -21.65 -10.29
CA LEU A 154 -12.91 -22.40 -9.65
C LEU A 154 -13.56 -23.43 -10.58
N GLU A 155 -13.66 -23.13 -11.89
CA GLU A 155 -14.16 -24.09 -12.89
C GLU A 155 -13.26 -25.33 -13.01
N ARG A 156 -11.95 -25.17 -12.81
CA ARG A 156 -10.97 -26.28 -12.87
C ARG A 156 -11.02 -27.21 -11.67
N ARG A 157 -11.65 -26.79 -10.56
CA ARG A 157 -12.04 -27.55 -9.36
C ARG A 157 -11.20 -28.80 -9.07
N VAL A 158 -9.93 -28.61 -8.71
CA VAL A 158 -9.08 -29.69 -8.20
C VAL A 158 -9.43 -29.95 -6.72
N ALA A 159 -9.40 -31.22 -6.31
CA ALA A 159 -9.76 -31.66 -4.95
C ALA A 159 -8.87 -31.09 -3.82
N ASN A 160 -7.81 -30.36 -4.18
CA ASN A 160 -6.90 -29.65 -3.28
C ASN A 160 -6.81 -28.20 -3.79
N GLY A 161 -6.98 -27.22 -2.91
CA GLY A 161 -7.24 -25.81 -3.23
C GLY A 161 -6.45 -25.23 -4.42
N VAL A 162 -7.12 -24.36 -5.18
CA VAL A 162 -6.63 -23.84 -6.46
C VAL A 162 -5.60 -22.74 -6.24
N LEU A 163 -4.44 -22.87 -6.87
CA LEU A 163 -3.36 -21.91 -6.80
C LEU A 163 -3.28 -21.13 -8.13
N VAL A 164 -3.17 -19.80 -8.05
CA VAL A 164 -3.02 -18.94 -9.24
C VAL A 164 -1.78 -18.06 -9.12
N ALA A 165 -1.28 -17.59 -10.24
CA ALA A 165 -0.17 -16.64 -10.27
C ALA A 165 -0.44 -15.53 -11.29
N GLY A 166 -0.01 -14.31 -10.98
CA GLY A 166 -0.15 -13.18 -11.86
C GLY A 166 0.78 -12.03 -11.50
N PRO A 167 0.64 -10.88 -12.19
CA PRO A 167 1.20 -9.62 -11.74
C PRO A 167 0.79 -9.32 -10.30
N VAL A 168 1.66 -8.65 -9.53
CA VAL A 168 1.44 -8.39 -8.10
C VAL A 168 0.09 -7.73 -7.81
N ASP A 169 -0.36 -6.79 -8.64
CA ASP A 169 -1.63 -6.09 -8.42
C ASP A 169 -2.85 -6.99 -8.68
N VAL A 170 -2.75 -7.92 -9.63
CA VAL A 170 -3.78 -8.94 -9.89
C VAL A 170 -3.80 -9.97 -8.76
N ASP A 171 -2.63 -10.48 -8.33
CA ASP A 171 -2.55 -11.44 -7.22
C ASP A 171 -3.04 -10.84 -5.89
N PHE A 172 -2.78 -9.55 -5.67
CA PHE A 172 -3.34 -8.84 -4.53
C PHE A 172 -4.87 -8.78 -4.62
N ALA A 173 -5.43 -8.43 -5.79
CA ALA A 173 -6.86 -8.40 -6.00
C ALA A 173 -7.54 -9.76 -5.81
N VAL A 174 -6.97 -10.85 -6.33
CA VAL A 174 -7.48 -12.23 -6.11
C VAL A 174 -7.58 -12.54 -4.62
N SER A 175 -6.58 -12.14 -3.84
CA SER A 175 -6.53 -12.41 -2.38
C SER A 175 -7.58 -11.63 -1.59
N VAL A 176 -8.11 -10.54 -2.16
CA VAL A 176 -9.24 -9.78 -1.61
C VAL A 176 -10.57 -10.37 -2.06
N LEU A 177 -10.65 -10.88 -3.30
CA LEU A 177 -11.89 -11.35 -3.92
C LEU A 177 -12.28 -12.78 -3.53
N SER A 178 -11.30 -13.66 -3.24
CA SER A 178 -11.57 -15.08 -2.99
C SER A 178 -10.84 -15.61 -1.76
N THR A 179 -11.51 -16.49 -1.02
CA THR A 179 -10.91 -17.27 0.06
C THR A 179 -10.56 -18.70 -0.36
N GLU A 180 -11.16 -19.18 -1.46
CA GLU A 180 -10.98 -20.54 -1.99
C GLU A 180 -9.78 -20.63 -2.93
N VAL A 181 -9.54 -19.59 -3.73
CA VAL A 181 -8.40 -19.48 -4.64
C VAL A 181 -7.25 -18.78 -3.93
N LYS A 182 -6.07 -19.39 -3.93
CA LYS A 182 -4.86 -18.82 -3.33
C LYS A 182 -3.93 -18.31 -4.41
N THR A 183 -3.23 -17.22 -4.14
CA THR A 183 -2.20 -16.71 -5.04
C THR A 183 -0.83 -17.22 -4.62
N THR A 184 0.05 -17.41 -5.60
CA THR A 184 1.44 -17.81 -5.32
C THR A 184 2.15 -16.78 -4.46
N ASN A 185 1.88 -15.49 -4.67
CA ASN A 185 2.45 -14.42 -3.88
C ASN A 185 1.73 -13.07 -4.11
N PRO A 186 0.81 -12.69 -3.21
CA PRO A 186 0.07 -11.43 -3.36
C PRO A 186 0.91 -10.19 -3.06
N ARG A 187 2.07 -10.34 -2.41
CA ARG A 187 2.96 -9.24 -2.04
C ARG A 187 4.41 -9.70 -1.98
N SER A 188 5.13 -9.45 -3.08
CA SER A 188 6.56 -9.76 -3.20
C SER A 188 7.45 -9.13 -2.14
N ALA A 189 7.07 -7.97 -1.59
CA ALA A 189 7.78 -7.36 -0.47
C ALA A 189 7.90 -8.30 0.74
N TYR A 190 6.88 -9.13 1.02
CA TYR A 190 6.91 -10.04 2.17
C TYR A 190 7.83 -11.25 1.99
N LEU A 191 8.44 -11.44 0.82
CA LEU A 191 9.42 -12.50 0.60
C LEU A 191 10.82 -12.10 1.08
N ARG A 192 11.11 -10.79 1.21
CA ARG A 192 12.41 -10.30 1.67
C ARG A 192 12.57 -10.49 3.18
N GLY A 193 13.73 -11.01 3.62
CA GLY A 193 14.09 -11.15 5.03
C GLY A 193 13.33 -12.23 5.82
N ARG A 194 12.45 -13.01 5.18
CA ARG A 194 11.75 -14.13 5.83
C ARG A 194 12.69 -15.30 6.05
N HIS A 195 12.72 -15.81 7.28
CA HIS A 195 13.36 -17.07 7.64
C HIS A 195 12.31 -18.19 7.56
N VAL A 196 11.95 -18.56 6.34
CA VAL A 196 11.09 -19.70 6.05
C VAL A 196 11.95 -20.84 5.53
N ASP A 197 11.55 -22.08 5.80
CA ASP A 197 12.26 -23.23 5.26
C ASP A 197 12.07 -23.36 3.73
N ALA A 198 12.88 -24.23 3.11
CA ALA A 198 12.91 -24.41 1.67
C ALA A 198 11.56 -24.84 1.07
N SER A 199 10.66 -25.46 1.84
CA SER A 199 9.36 -25.93 1.34
C SER A 199 8.43 -24.79 0.96
N PHE A 200 8.64 -23.58 1.51
CA PHE A 200 7.85 -22.41 1.15
C PHE A 200 8.13 -21.93 -0.28
N GLY A 201 9.32 -22.19 -0.84
CA GLY A 201 9.71 -21.77 -2.18
C GLY A 201 9.79 -20.24 -2.31
N ALA A 202 10.37 -19.54 -1.32
CA ALA A 202 10.44 -18.07 -1.31
C ALA A 202 11.08 -17.51 -2.59
N GLU A 203 12.16 -18.15 -3.04
CA GLU A 203 12.87 -17.73 -4.25
C GLU A 203 12.06 -17.98 -5.51
N HIS A 204 11.43 -19.15 -5.64
CA HIS A 204 10.53 -19.44 -6.76
C HIS A 204 9.36 -18.44 -6.85
N ARG A 205 8.80 -18.05 -5.70
CA ARG A 205 7.73 -17.02 -5.65
C ARG A 205 8.24 -15.66 -6.09
N ARG A 206 9.46 -15.31 -5.69
CA ARG A 206 10.11 -14.05 -6.09
C ARG A 206 10.35 -14.02 -7.59
N VAL A 207 10.91 -15.10 -8.14
CA VAL A 207 11.17 -15.29 -9.57
C VAL A 207 9.89 -15.19 -10.38
N LEU A 208 8.87 -15.97 -10.01
CA LEU A 208 7.61 -16.01 -10.75
C LEU A 208 6.84 -14.69 -10.67
N SER A 209 6.70 -14.08 -9.49
CA SER A 209 6.00 -12.80 -9.36
C SER A 209 6.68 -11.69 -10.14
N HIS A 210 8.01 -11.64 -10.15
CA HIS A 210 8.74 -10.66 -10.95
C HIS A 210 8.48 -10.88 -12.43
N ALA A 211 8.66 -12.11 -12.92
CA ALA A 211 8.47 -12.45 -14.33
C ALA A 211 7.06 -12.09 -14.82
N LEU A 212 6.01 -12.43 -14.06
CA LEU A 212 4.63 -12.13 -14.44
C LEU A 212 4.28 -10.65 -14.34
N THR A 213 4.90 -9.91 -13.41
CA THR A 213 4.66 -8.46 -13.25
C THR A 213 5.34 -7.65 -14.36
N TYR A 214 6.59 -7.97 -14.69
CA TYR A 214 7.39 -7.17 -15.61
C TYR A 214 7.47 -7.73 -17.02
N GLY A 215 7.06 -8.98 -17.24
CA GLY A 215 7.03 -9.63 -18.56
C GLY A 215 8.38 -10.17 -19.04
N TYR A 216 9.43 -10.17 -18.21
CA TYR A 216 10.75 -10.69 -18.58
C TYR A 216 11.38 -11.52 -17.45
N ALA A 217 12.28 -12.42 -17.82
CA ALA A 217 12.93 -13.36 -16.90
C ALA A 217 14.27 -12.80 -16.38
N GLU A 218 14.24 -11.97 -15.33
CA GLU A 218 15.46 -11.37 -14.73
C GLU A 218 16.54 -12.40 -14.38
N TRP A 219 16.13 -13.57 -13.88
CA TRP A 219 17.02 -14.68 -13.50
C TRP A 219 17.10 -15.79 -14.56
N GLY A 220 16.63 -15.52 -15.78
CA GLY A 220 16.63 -16.45 -16.91
C GLY A 220 15.38 -17.32 -17.01
N ALA A 221 15.10 -17.76 -18.24
CA ALA A 221 13.95 -18.59 -18.59
C ALA A 221 13.87 -19.90 -17.78
N ASP A 222 15.02 -20.56 -17.58
CA ASP A 222 15.11 -21.81 -16.79
C ASP A 222 14.65 -21.62 -15.34
N ALA A 223 14.96 -20.47 -14.72
CA ALA A 223 14.53 -20.18 -13.36
C ALA A 223 13.02 -19.95 -13.27
N VAL A 224 12.42 -19.33 -14.29
CA VAL A 224 10.96 -19.17 -14.40
C VAL A 224 10.30 -20.52 -14.61
N ALA A 225 10.85 -21.38 -15.48
CA ALA A 225 10.36 -22.73 -15.69
C ALA A 225 10.42 -23.58 -14.42
N ASP A 226 11.55 -23.55 -13.69
CA ASP A 226 11.72 -24.23 -12.41
C ASP A 226 10.71 -23.72 -11.36
N ALA A 227 10.50 -22.40 -11.29
CA ALA A 227 9.50 -21.80 -10.42
C ALA A 227 8.07 -22.26 -10.76
N LEU A 228 7.72 -22.34 -12.05
CA LEU A 228 6.41 -22.85 -12.50
C LEU A 228 6.23 -24.34 -12.14
N GLN A 229 7.27 -25.16 -12.28
CA GLN A 229 7.24 -26.59 -11.96
C GLN A 229 7.20 -26.87 -10.44
N SER A 230 7.87 -26.03 -9.64
CA SER A 230 7.89 -26.14 -8.19
C SER A 230 6.61 -25.62 -7.55
N LEU A 231 6.10 -24.47 -8.01
CA LEU A 231 4.92 -23.84 -7.42
C LEU A 231 3.60 -24.39 -7.98
N ARG A 232 3.59 -24.84 -9.24
CA ARG A 232 2.45 -25.44 -9.95
C ARG A 232 1.15 -24.63 -9.81
N PRO A 233 1.13 -23.34 -10.20
CA PRO A 233 -0.13 -22.62 -10.29
C PRO A 233 -1.04 -23.27 -11.35
N ASP A 234 -2.29 -23.51 -11.00
CA ASP A 234 -3.29 -24.07 -11.91
C ASP A 234 -3.60 -23.10 -13.06
N VAL A 235 -3.69 -21.81 -12.74
CA VAL A 235 -4.00 -20.74 -13.71
C VAL A 235 -3.00 -19.60 -13.54
N VAL A 236 -2.49 -19.08 -14.66
CA VAL A 236 -1.50 -18.01 -14.69
C VAL A 236 -2.04 -16.83 -15.51
N CYS A 237 -1.93 -15.62 -14.98
CA CYS A 237 -2.04 -14.38 -15.75
C CYS A 237 -0.63 -13.91 -16.14
N SER A 238 -0.35 -13.79 -17.44
CA SER A 238 0.79 -13.00 -17.92
C SER A 238 0.32 -11.58 -18.26
N GLY A 239 1.07 -10.56 -17.83
CA GLY A 239 0.73 -9.16 -18.11
C GLY A 239 0.67 -8.88 -19.62
N SER A 240 -0.46 -8.41 -20.13
CA SER A 240 -0.66 -8.12 -21.56
C SER A 240 0.02 -6.80 -22.00
N ALA A 241 0.21 -5.86 -21.07
CA ALA A 241 0.68 -4.49 -21.36
C ALA A 241 2.20 -4.37 -21.51
N THR A 242 2.99 -5.27 -20.94
CA THR A 242 4.46 -5.17 -20.89
C THR A 242 5.19 -5.95 -21.99
N GLY A 243 4.49 -6.53 -22.96
CA GLY A 243 5.14 -7.18 -24.11
C GLY A 243 5.96 -8.42 -23.71
N GLY A 244 5.42 -9.26 -22.83
CA GLY A 244 6.13 -10.37 -22.20
C GLY A 244 6.29 -11.63 -23.04
N ILE A 245 6.72 -11.50 -24.31
CA ILE A 245 6.92 -12.63 -25.24
C ILE A 245 7.85 -13.69 -24.62
N GLU A 246 8.87 -13.27 -23.88
CA GLU A 246 9.81 -14.18 -23.22
C GLU A 246 9.09 -15.08 -22.21
N VAL A 247 8.34 -14.50 -21.26
CA VAL A 247 7.65 -15.27 -20.21
C VAL A 247 6.54 -16.14 -20.79
N GLU A 248 5.86 -15.67 -21.83
CA GLU A 248 4.85 -16.46 -22.54
C GLU A 248 5.44 -17.64 -23.29
N THR A 249 6.64 -17.48 -23.86
CA THR A 249 7.37 -18.58 -24.50
C THR A 249 7.69 -19.65 -23.46
N VAL A 250 8.18 -19.26 -22.27
CA VAL A 250 8.43 -20.20 -21.17
C VAL A 250 7.15 -20.89 -20.71
N LEU A 251 6.03 -20.17 -20.57
CA LEU A 251 4.75 -20.76 -20.21
C LEU A 251 4.32 -21.83 -21.22
N ALA A 252 4.43 -21.54 -22.52
CA ALA A 252 4.11 -22.48 -23.59
C ALA A 252 5.06 -23.70 -23.59
N GLU A 253 6.35 -23.51 -23.37
CA GLU A 253 7.34 -24.60 -23.31
C GLU A 253 7.13 -25.52 -22.11
N VAL A 254 6.70 -24.98 -20.97
CA VAL A 254 6.31 -25.75 -19.77
C VAL A 254 4.96 -26.45 -19.96
N GLY A 255 4.21 -26.11 -21.02
CA GLY A 255 2.98 -26.79 -21.43
C GLY A 255 1.69 -26.08 -21.03
N TYR A 256 1.76 -24.85 -20.52
CA TYR A 256 0.57 -24.06 -20.26
C TYR A 256 -0.12 -23.65 -21.57
N GLN A 257 -1.45 -23.61 -21.54
CA GLN A 257 -2.26 -23.26 -22.72
C GLN A 257 -3.02 -21.97 -22.50
N ILE A 258 -2.99 -21.08 -23.49
CA ILE A 258 -3.81 -19.87 -23.50
C ILE A 258 -5.28 -20.28 -23.65
N VAL A 259 -6.15 -19.74 -22.79
CA VAL A 259 -7.60 -20.00 -22.85
C VAL A 259 -8.44 -18.73 -22.98
N ALA A 260 -7.91 -17.57 -22.57
CA ALA A 260 -8.62 -16.31 -22.60
C ALA A 260 -7.65 -15.11 -22.54
N GLU A 261 -8.15 -13.92 -22.85
CA GLU A 261 -7.42 -12.65 -22.74
C GLU A 261 -8.37 -11.59 -22.16
N THR A 262 -7.83 -10.74 -21.31
CA THR A 262 -8.47 -9.57 -20.70
C THR A 262 -7.63 -8.33 -21.03
N GLU A 263 -8.05 -7.14 -20.58
CA GLU A 263 -7.30 -5.91 -20.84
C GLU A 263 -5.85 -5.96 -20.32
N VAL A 264 -5.60 -6.60 -19.17
CA VAL A 264 -4.27 -6.66 -18.52
C VAL A 264 -3.66 -8.05 -18.40
N CYS A 265 -4.42 -9.11 -18.70
CA CYS A 265 -3.96 -10.50 -18.58
C CYS A 265 -4.21 -11.30 -19.84
N ARG A 266 -3.20 -12.03 -20.32
CA ARG A 266 -3.44 -13.31 -21.01
C ARG A 266 -3.51 -14.43 -19.99
N LEU A 267 -4.54 -15.25 -20.10
CA LEU A 267 -4.86 -16.28 -19.13
C LEU A 267 -4.42 -17.65 -19.68
N TRP A 268 -3.60 -18.32 -18.87
CA TRP A 268 -2.96 -19.58 -19.18
C TRP A 268 -3.39 -20.62 -18.16
N VAL A 269 -3.56 -21.87 -18.59
CA VAL A 269 -3.92 -22.96 -17.69
C VAL A 269 -2.92 -24.09 -17.76
N SER A 270 -2.62 -24.67 -16.61
CA SER A 270 -1.71 -25.80 -16.46
C SER A 270 -2.14 -26.98 -17.34
N PRO A 271 -1.17 -27.71 -17.93
CA PRO A 271 -1.44 -29.06 -18.42
C PRO A 271 -1.86 -29.91 -17.21
N GLY A 272 -2.99 -30.61 -17.32
CA GLY A 272 -3.56 -31.42 -16.23
C GLY A 272 -2.74 -32.65 -15.90
#